data_AF-K7WTM2-F1
#
_entry.id   AF-K7WTM2-F1
#
_cell.length_a   1.000
_cell.length_b   1.000
_cell.length_c   1.000
_cell.angle_alpha   90.00
_cell.angle_beta   90.00
_cell.angle_gamma   90.00
#
_symmetry.space_group_name_H-M   'P 1'
#
loop_
_entity.id
_entity.type
_entity.pdbx_description
1 polymer ?
#
loop_
_entity_poly.entity_id
_entity_poly.type
_entity_poly.pdbx_seq_one_letter_code
_entity_poly.pdbx_strand_id
1 'polypeptide(L)'
;MQVLKRSIKPESYISFLHIYQTTWGTAGDICLVRESVAESSASKFVGRRIKLALPKGMERDYLVNIPIIKIAGYVGEGHPKDPQSEWEAYDGIDPEIAIAVLKIWDFKLIEL
;
A
#
# COMPACT_ATOMS: atom_id res chain seq x y z
N MET A 1 -31.92 -12.60 1.02
CA MET A 1 -30.72 -12.74 1.87
C MET A 1 -30.31 -11.37 2.39
N GLN A 2 -30.41 -11.11 3.69
CA GLN A 2 -29.86 -9.88 4.27
C GLN A 2 -28.33 -10.04 4.39
N VAL A 3 -27.58 -9.30 3.58
CA VAL A 3 -26.13 -9.21 3.72
C VAL A 3 -25.86 -8.40 4.98
N LEU A 4 -25.57 -9.08 6.09
CA LEU A 4 -25.04 -8.45 7.29
C LEU A 4 -23.68 -7.81 6.94
N LYS A 5 -23.69 -6.51 6.59
CA LYS A 5 -22.47 -5.70 6.47
C LYS A 5 -21.87 -5.57 7.87
N ARG A 6 -21.11 -6.60 8.30
CA ARG A 6 -20.29 -6.50 9.52
C ARG A 6 -19.34 -5.34 9.33
N SER A 7 -19.39 -4.35 10.21
CA SER A 7 -18.39 -3.30 10.29
C SER A 7 -17.02 -3.95 10.43
N ILE A 8 -16.16 -3.72 9.44
CA ILE A 8 -14.80 -4.25 9.44
C ILE A 8 -14.02 -3.43 10.46
N LYS A 9 -13.56 -4.08 11.53
CA LYS A 9 -12.81 -3.39 12.58
C LYS A 9 -11.48 -2.88 11.98
N PRO A 10 -11.08 -1.64 12.26
CA PRO A 10 -9.76 -1.17 11.90
C PRO A 10 -8.67 -2.05 12.53
N GLU A 11 -7.65 -2.36 11.74
CA GLU A 11 -6.45 -3.08 12.18
C GLU A 11 -5.22 -2.16 12.03
N SER A 12 -4.14 -2.47 12.77
CA SER A 12 -2.87 -1.75 12.66
C SER A 12 -2.01 -2.32 11.55
N TYR A 13 -1.47 -1.43 10.72
CA TYR A 13 -0.57 -1.71 9.63
C TYR A 13 0.68 -0.85 9.72
N ILE A 14 1.79 -1.35 9.19
CA ILE A 14 2.98 -0.57 8.87
C ILE A 14 2.89 -0.26 7.38
N SER A 15 2.75 1.02 7.04
CA SER A 15 2.93 1.51 5.69
C SER A 15 4.41 1.70 5.40
N PHE A 16 4.90 1.21 4.27
CA PHE A 16 6.30 1.35 3.86
C PHE A 16 6.44 1.51 2.36
N LEU A 17 7.51 2.19 1.94
CA LEU A 17 7.88 2.35 0.55
C LEU A 17 8.81 1.20 0.13
N HIS A 18 8.41 0.46 -0.90
CA HIS A 18 9.20 -0.60 -1.52
C HIS A 18 9.72 -0.12 -2.88
N ILE A 19 11.02 0.14 -2.98
CA ILE A 19 11.68 0.54 -4.23
C ILE A 19 12.41 -0.66 -4.81
N TYR A 20 12.25 -0.90 -6.12
CA TYR A 20 12.88 -2.01 -6.82
C TYR A 20 13.27 -1.63 -8.26
N GLN A 21 14.21 -2.38 -8.84
CA GLN A 21 14.66 -2.19 -10.21
C GLN A 21 13.77 -2.96 -11.19
N THR A 22 13.48 -2.35 -12.33
CA THR A 22 12.73 -2.92 -13.45
C THR A 22 13.52 -2.77 -14.74
N THR A 23 13.06 -3.41 -15.82
CA THR A 23 13.70 -3.31 -17.15
C THR A 23 13.62 -1.93 -17.78
N TRP A 24 12.74 -1.05 -17.29
CA TRP A 24 12.52 0.30 -17.83
C TRP A 24 12.99 1.41 -16.89
N GLY A 25 13.54 1.08 -15.71
CA GLY A 25 13.92 2.06 -14.69
C GLY A 25 13.65 1.56 -13.28
N THR A 26 13.46 2.48 -12.34
CA THR A 26 13.21 2.16 -10.93
C THR A 26 11.73 2.28 -10.62
N ALA A 27 11.07 1.26 -10.09
CA ALA A 27 9.69 1.33 -9.63
C ALA A 27 9.61 1.46 -8.10
N GLY A 28 8.50 2.02 -7.62
CA GLY A 28 8.18 2.16 -6.22
C GLY A 28 6.74 1.69 -5.97
N ASP A 29 6.52 1.01 -4.86
CA ASP A 29 5.20 0.64 -4.36
C ASP A 29 5.04 1.12 -2.92
N ILE A 30 3.88 1.69 -2.60
CA ILE A 30 3.46 1.92 -1.23
C ILE A 30 2.69 0.70 -0.76
N CYS A 31 3.23 0.03 0.24
CA CYS A 31 2.73 -1.24 0.74
C CYS A 31 2.25 -1.11 2.19
N LEU A 32 1.33 -1.99 2.58
CA LEU A 32 0.94 -2.22 3.97
C LEU A 32 1.33 -3.64 4.38
N VAL A 33 1.89 -3.77 5.57
CA VAL A 33 2.02 -5.06 6.26
C VAL A 33 1.30 -4.97 7.60
N ARG A 34 0.57 -6.02 7.99
CA ARG A 34 -0.09 -6.04 9.30
C ARG A 34 0.98 -6.01 10.40
N GLU A 35 0.81 -5.15 11.40
CA GLU A 35 1.80 -4.96 12.47
C GLU A 35 2.17 -6.29 13.14
N SER A 36 1.17 -7.12 13.47
CA SER A 36 1.38 -8.45 14.07
C SER A 36 2.21 -9.40 13.19
N VAL A 37 2.08 -9.30 11.87
CA VAL A 37 2.84 -10.12 10.92
C VAL A 37 4.28 -9.61 10.84
N ALA A 38 4.47 -8.30 10.74
CA ALA A 38 5.79 -7.67 10.73
C ALA A 38 6.59 -7.96 12.01
N GLU A 39 5.94 -7.94 13.18
CA GLU A 39 6.57 -8.26 14.47
C GLU A 39 7.01 -9.72 14.58
N SER A 40 6.25 -10.65 13.99
CA SER A 40 6.59 -12.07 13.96
C SER A 40 7.64 -12.44 12.90
N SER A 41 7.92 -11.52 11.98
CA SER A 41 8.80 -11.74 10.83
C SER A 41 10.26 -11.52 11.18
N ALA A 42 11.15 -12.31 10.58
CA ALA A 42 12.60 -12.09 10.65
C ALA A 42 13.05 -10.84 9.86
N SER A 43 12.30 -10.46 8.84
CA SER A 43 12.52 -9.25 8.04
C SER A 43 12.04 -8.02 8.80
N LYS A 44 12.89 -6.99 8.89
CA LYS A 44 12.53 -5.70 9.51
C LYS A 44 11.86 -4.80 8.48
N PHE A 45 10.61 -4.43 8.72
CA PHE A 45 9.92 -3.39 7.95
C PHE A 45 10.18 -2.02 8.58
N VAL A 46 10.66 -1.08 7.77
CA VAL A 46 10.84 0.32 8.19
C VAL A 46 9.76 1.16 7.52
N GLY A 47 8.89 1.76 8.33
CA GLY A 47 7.70 2.43 7.82
C GLY A 47 6.93 3.22 8.88
N ARG A 48 5.78 3.76 8.50
CA ARG A 48 4.89 4.54 9.37
C ARG A 48 3.66 3.73 9.75
N ARG A 49 3.34 3.68 11.05
CA ARG A 49 2.16 2.95 11.54
C ARG A 49 0.89 3.70 11.19
N ILE A 50 -0.13 2.96 10.72
CA ILE A 50 -1.44 3.49 10.37
C ILE A 50 -2.53 2.50 10.82
N LYS A 51 -3.70 3.00 11.21
CA LYS A 51 -4.89 2.18 11.49
C LYS A 51 -5.89 2.32 10.36
N LEU A 52 -6.26 1.21 9.74
CA LEU A 52 -7.16 1.18 8.59
C LEU A 52 -8.17 0.04 8.70
N ALA A 53 -9.39 0.28 8.22
CA ALA A 53 -10.41 -0.74 8.02
C ALA A 53 -10.32 -1.27 6.58
N LEU A 54 -9.50 -2.29 6.35
CA LEU A 54 -9.34 -2.89 5.03
C LEU A 54 -10.36 -4.02 4.79
N PRO A 55 -11.06 -4.06 3.65
CA PRO A 55 -12.00 -5.12 3.36
C PRO A 55 -11.38 -6.52 3.39
N LYS A 56 -12.14 -7.50 3.91
CA LYS A 56 -11.73 -8.90 3.86
C LYS A 56 -11.70 -9.35 2.40
N GLY A 57 -10.52 -9.72 1.91
CA GLY A 57 -10.34 -10.20 0.54
C GLY A 57 -9.62 -9.21 -0.39
N MET A 58 -9.05 -8.12 0.12
CA MET A 58 -8.05 -7.37 -0.66
C MET A 58 -6.92 -8.30 -1.10
N GLU A 59 -6.45 -8.09 -2.32
CA GLU A 59 -5.37 -8.87 -2.92
C GLU A 59 -4.11 -8.75 -2.06
N ARG A 60 -3.50 -9.91 -1.79
CA ARG A 60 -2.31 -10.01 -0.96
C ARG A 60 -1.15 -10.34 -1.88
N ASP A 61 -0.21 -9.42 -1.96
CA ASP A 61 1.09 -9.68 -2.55
C ASP A 61 2.04 -10.23 -1.47
N TYR A 62 3.22 -10.66 -1.87
CA TYR A 62 4.23 -11.23 -0.98
C TYR A 62 5.58 -10.57 -1.20
N LEU A 63 6.13 -10.01 -0.13
CA LEU A 63 7.51 -9.52 -0.10
C LEU A 63 8.32 -10.39 0.84
N VAL A 64 9.30 -11.13 0.31
CA VAL A 64 10.15 -12.05 1.10
C VAL A 64 9.29 -13.03 1.92
N ASN A 65 8.33 -13.70 1.27
CA ASN A 65 7.35 -14.62 1.88
C ASN A 65 6.43 -14.01 2.96
N ILE A 66 6.39 -12.68 3.08
CA ILE A 66 5.52 -12.00 4.04
C ILE A 66 4.35 -11.38 3.29
N PRO A 67 3.10 -11.63 3.72
CA PRO A 67 1.93 -11.06 3.06
C PRO A 67 1.88 -9.55 3.25
N ILE A 68 1.76 -8.83 2.14
CA ILE A 68 1.64 -7.38 2.06
C ILE A 68 0.43 -7.02 1.21
N ILE A 69 0.01 -5.75 1.29
CA ILE A 69 -1.04 -5.18 0.44
C ILE A 69 -0.42 -4.01 -0.29
N LYS A 70 -0.40 -4.06 -1.62
CA LYS A 70 0.02 -2.94 -2.46
C LYS A 70 -1.12 -1.94 -2.58
N ILE A 71 -0.84 -0.69 -2.27
CA ILE A 71 -1.86 0.38 -2.18
C ILE A 71 -1.73 1.35 -3.34
N ALA A 72 -0.51 1.78 -3.63
CA ALA A 72 -0.24 2.66 -4.75
C ALA A 72 1.10 2.32 -5.40
N GLY A 73 1.22 2.51 -6.70
CA GLY A 73 2.42 2.25 -7.49
C GLY A 73 2.91 3.49 -8.22
N TYR A 74 4.22 3.52 -8.46
CA TYR A 74 4.90 4.53 -9.26
C TYR A 74 6.00 3.88 -10.10
N VAL A 75 6.08 4.24 -11.39
CA VAL A 75 7.15 3.82 -12.30
C VAL A 75 8.10 4.99 -12.52
N GLY A 76 9.30 4.93 -11.93
CA GLY A 76 10.35 5.94 -12.03
C GLY A 76 11.25 5.81 -13.25
N GLU A 77 11.87 6.94 -13.60
CA GLU A 77 12.57 7.27 -14.85
C GLU A 77 11.86 6.78 -16.12
N GLY A 78 10.96 7.62 -16.66
CA GLY A 78 10.28 7.37 -17.93
C GLY A 78 8.78 7.72 -17.93
N HIS A 79 8.19 7.94 -16.76
CA HIS A 79 6.79 8.36 -16.63
C HIS A 79 6.67 9.90 -16.76
N PRO A 80 5.70 10.43 -17.53
CA PRO A 80 5.60 11.87 -17.85
C PRO A 80 5.16 12.78 -16.68
N LYS A 81 5.12 12.26 -15.44
CA LYS A 81 4.58 12.93 -14.25
C LYS A 81 5.64 12.99 -13.14
N ASP A 82 5.60 14.02 -12.30
CA ASP A 82 6.64 14.30 -11.30
C ASP A 82 6.87 13.09 -10.37
N PRO A 83 8.10 12.54 -10.32
CA PRO A 83 8.39 11.31 -9.58
C PRO A 83 8.15 11.33 -8.08
N GLN A 84 8.15 12.51 -7.46
CA GLN A 84 8.22 12.58 -6.01
C GLN A 84 6.84 12.60 -5.34
N SER A 85 5.79 12.97 -6.06
CA SER A 85 4.51 13.26 -5.42
C SER A 85 3.31 12.58 -6.05
N GLU A 86 3.44 11.93 -7.20
CA GLU A 86 2.29 11.43 -7.95
C GLU A 86 2.28 9.90 -8.03
N TRP A 87 1.21 9.30 -7.49
CA TRP A 87 1.07 7.84 -7.37
C TRP A 87 -0.30 7.39 -7.89
N GLU A 88 -0.35 6.19 -8.48
CA GLU A 88 -1.58 5.57 -8.95
C GLU A 88 -2.04 4.50 -7.95
N ALA A 89 -3.33 4.49 -7.59
CA ALA A 89 -3.87 3.43 -6.74
C ALA A 89 -3.92 2.10 -7.49
N TYR A 90 -3.62 1.00 -6.80
CA TYR A 90 -3.82 -0.33 -7.35
C TYR A 90 -5.31 -0.63 -7.57
N ASP A 91 -5.63 -1.45 -8.57
CA ASP A 91 -7.02 -1.83 -8.86
C ASP A 91 -7.66 -2.53 -7.65
N GLY A 92 -8.95 -2.23 -7.42
CA GLY A 92 -9.69 -2.72 -6.25
C GLY A 92 -9.32 -2.09 -4.91
N ILE A 93 -8.38 -1.12 -4.87
CA ILE A 93 -8.14 -0.30 -3.68
C ILE A 93 -9.09 0.88 -3.66
N ASP A 94 -9.82 1.03 -2.55
CA ASP A 94 -10.68 2.19 -2.33
C ASP A 94 -9.84 3.48 -2.35
N PRO A 95 -10.21 4.50 -3.15
CA PRO A 95 -9.48 5.76 -3.22
C PRO A 95 -9.27 6.42 -1.84
N GLU A 96 -10.21 6.29 -0.90
CA GLU A 96 -10.05 6.83 0.45
C GLU A 96 -8.93 6.12 1.23
N ILE A 97 -8.79 4.80 1.03
CA ILE A 97 -7.69 4.01 1.62
C ILE A 97 -6.37 4.46 1.00
N ALA A 98 -6.30 4.60 -0.32
CA ALA A 98 -5.10 5.05 -1.02
C ALA A 98 -4.66 6.44 -0.54
N ILE A 99 -5.59 7.41 -0.48
CA ILE A 99 -5.33 8.77 0.02
C ILE A 99 -4.83 8.74 1.47
N ALA A 100 -5.47 7.95 2.35
CA ALA A 100 -5.07 7.87 3.74
C ALA A 100 -3.63 7.38 3.92
N VAL A 101 -3.22 6.39 3.12
CA VAL A 101 -1.86 5.85 3.15
C VAL A 101 -0.88 6.84 2.52
N LEU A 102 -1.18 7.39 1.35
CA LEU A 102 -0.31 8.31 0.61
C LEU A 102 -0.07 9.61 1.40
N LYS A 103 -1.09 10.15 2.06
CA LYS A 103 -0.99 11.36 2.88
C LYS A 103 0.04 11.25 4.00
N ILE A 104 0.22 10.05 4.58
CA ILE A 104 1.24 9.83 5.62
C ILE A 104 2.67 10.03 5.08
N TRP A 105 2.85 9.91 3.77
CA TRP A 105 4.12 10.10 3.07
C TRP A 105 4.21 11.42 2.31
N ASP A 106 3.20 12.30 2.45
CA ASP A 106 3.07 13.55 1.69
C ASP A 106 2.96 13.35 0.17
N PHE A 107 2.43 12.20 -0.25
CA PHE A 107 2.17 11.88 -1.65
C PHE A 107 0.72 12.20 -2.06
N LYS A 108 0.52 12.45 -3.35
CA LYS A 108 -0.77 12.72 -3.99
C LYS A 108 -1.20 11.51 -4.81
N LEU A 109 -2.48 11.20 -4.71
CA LEU A 109 -3.11 10.24 -5.61
C LEU A 109 -3.37 10.95 -6.96
N ILE A 110 -2.98 10.33 -8.06
CA ILE A 110 -3.38 10.76 -9.40
C ILE A 110 -4.88 10.46 -9.54
N GLU A 111 -5.68 11.50 -9.71
CA GLU A 111 -7.09 11.31 -10.11
C GLU A 111 -7.12 10.77 -11.55
N LEU A 112 -7.76 9.61 -11.74
CA LEU A 112 -8.06 9.02 -13.05
C LEU A 112 -9.23 9.74 -13.71
#